data_AF-A0A926ZL35-F1
#
_entry.id   AF-A0A926ZL35-F1
#
_cell.length_a   1.000
_cell.length_b   1.000
_cell.length_c   1.000
_cell.angle_alpha   90.00
_cell.angle_beta   90.00
_cell.angle_gamma   90.00
#
_symmetry.space_group_name_H-M   'P 1'
#
loop_
_entity.id
_entity.type
_entity.pdbx_description
1 polymer ?
#
loop_
_entity_poly.entity_id
_entity_poly.type
_entity_poly.pdbx_seq_one_letter_code
_entity_poly.pdbx_strand_id
1 'polypeptide(L)'
;MSAQNENNTSNFHTFADWCLHFNDLSKESKHTVEVLLAKAGTSDGNKAEEILSNCTELDLDGNQIIDISPLSCFTNLTVLNLHYNQISDITPLSSLTNLKELYIGDNQISDISPLLSLTNLNLLNLRNNQISDVSLLSCFSNITKLYLDNNRISDINFISSLTNLIELTLANNQIGDIRPLSSLTNLTDLDFYSNQISDISPLKFLTNLQYLEMGNNLIAENNVLLSLRERWRNLYLKPIDKQKATAAVKSVYAVFGLGEPNLIFCQSPYQAVVLLIERYLREKDLILREQLSEAIALPISRKLKIFLELQSVFLPGENIKREITQNLPYELVDKCDYITPEDLVELIGFTEYCISALNLVLEQKSQKVLQCVKDIFEHCGWIFPLEKVCIVCDRPIQFSLDAEDRLHAEGSPAIAFADGFRLYSYHGVTLPEKYGQLHPHQWQAKWLLSEKNAEIRRVLIQGIGYARICQELQLEELDFYREYTLLKIDNDVDIEPIFLLKMTCPSTGFIHALRVPPEMRSAREAIRWVNWGIDPEQFSVET
;
A
#
# COMPACT_ATOMS: atom_id res chain seq x y z
N MET A 1 31.23 -32.13 -29.79
CA MET A 1 31.43 -31.08 -30.80
C MET A 1 30.10 -30.81 -31.47
N SER A 2 29.35 -29.86 -30.93
CA SER A 2 28.14 -29.31 -31.55
C SER A 2 28.41 -27.82 -31.70
N ALA A 3 28.72 -27.42 -32.94
CA ALA A 3 29.04 -26.05 -33.27
C ALA A 3 27.84 -25.16 -32.97
N GLN A 4 28.07 -24.12 -32.16
CA GLN A 4 27.25 -22.93 -32.14
C GLN A 4 27.32 -22.33 -33.55
N ASN A 5 26.21 -22.38 -34.29
CA ASN A 5 26.01 -21.47 -35.42
C ASN A 5 25.66 -20.11 -34.81
N GLU A 6 26.67 -19.31 -34.51
CA GLU A 6 26.50 -17.86 -34.48
C GLU A 6 26.13 -17.44 -35.91
N ASN A 7 24.84 -17.20 -36.14
CA ASN A 7 24.36 -16.65 -37.39
C ASN A 7 25.00 -15.26 -37.57
N ASN A 8 25.84 -15.14 -38.58
CA ASN A 8 26.58 -13.92 -38.90
C ASN A 8 25.63 -12.90 -39.56
N THR A 9 24.74 -12.30 -38.76
CA THR A 9 23.78 -11.26 -39.18
C THR A 9 24.44 -9.93 -39.53
N SER A 10 25.77 -9.83 -39.39
CA SER A 10 26.58 -8.64 -39.72
C SER A 10 26.51 -8.19 -41.18
N ASN A 11 25.87 -8.97 -42.07
CA ASN A 11 25.78 -8.71 -43.50
C ASN A 11 24.38 -8.31 -44.00
N PHE A 12 23.38 -8.17 -43.12
CA PHE A 12 22.04 -7.70 -43.54
C PHE A 12 21.96 -6.18 -43.42
N HIS A 13 21.88 -5.49 -44.57
CA HIS A 13 21.87 -4.03 -44.63
C HIS A 13 20.48 -3.47 -44.92
N THR A 14 19.61 -4.27 -45.55
CA THR A 14 18.23 -3.88 -45.85
C THR A 14 17.21 -4.90 -45.38
N PHE A 15 15.94 -4.50 -45.28
CA PHE A 15 14.88 -5.45 -44.91
C PHE A 15 14.68 -6.54 -45.97
N ALA A 16 14.88 -6.24 -47.26
CA ALA A 16 14.86 -7.27 -48.29
C ALA A 16 15.93 -8.34 -48.09
N ASP A 17 17.12 -8.00 -47.55
CA ASP A 17 18.15 -8.99 -47.20
C ASP A 17 17.62 -9.98 -46.16
N TRP A 18 16.94 -9.49 -45.12
CA TRP A 18 16.31 -10.32 -44.09
C TRP A 18 15.26 -11.27 -44.69
N CYS A 19 14.45 -10.80 -45.65
CA CYS A 19 13.48 -11.65 -46.35
C CYS A 19 14.15 -12.66 -47.30
N LEU A 20 15.22 -12.29 -47.98
CA LEU A 20 15.98 -13.16 -48.89
C LEU A 20 16.61 -14.34 -48.13
N HIS A 21 17.12 -14.06 -46.94
CA HIS A 21 17.75 -15.05 -46.07
C HIS A 21 16.81 -15.64 -45.04
N PHE A 22 15.49 -15.50 -45.24
CA PHE A 22 14.46 -15.89 -44.26
C PHE A 22 14.64 -17.29 -43.70
N ASN A 23 14.99 -18.29 -44.53
CA ASN A 23 15.14 -19.68 -44.08
C ASN A 23 16.33 -19.89 -43.14
N ASP A 24 17.37 -19.07 -43.24
CA ASP A 24 18.60 -19.17 -42.45
C ASP A 24 18.49 -18.45 -41.10
N LEU A 25 17.46 -17.61 -40.93
CA LEU A 25 17.21 -16.85 -39.71
C LEU A 25 16.86 -17.72 -38.50
N SER A 26 17.12 -17.18 -37.31
CA SER A 26 16.64 -17.73 -36.05
C SER A 26 15.10 -17.73 -36.01
N LYS A 27 14.49 -18.51 -35.11
CA LYS A 27 13.04 -18.53 -34.97
C LYS A 27 12.51 -17.14 -34.58
N GLU A 28 13.25 -16.45 -33.73
CA GLU A 28 12.93 -15.14 -33.20
C GLU A 28 13.01 -14.06 -34.30
N SER A 29 14.07 -14.06 -35.11
CA SER A 29 14.20 -13.13 -36.23
C SER A 29 13.16 -13.40 -37.33
N LYS A 30 12.85 -14.68 -37.61
CA LYS A 30 11.78 -15.06 -38.56
C LYS A 30 10.45 -14.46 -38.17
N HIS A 31 10.09 -14.60 -36.90
CA HIS A 31 8.85 -14.05 -36.35
C HIS A 31 8.78 -12.53 -36.56
N THR A 32 9.86 -11.80 -36.29
CA THR A 32 9.92 -10.35 -36.53
C THR A 32 9.77 -10.01 -38.01
N VAL A 33 10.40 -10.75 -38.92
CA VAL A 33 10.23 -10.56 -40.38
C VAL A 33 8.78 -10.83 -40.81
N GLU A 34 8.14 -11.88 -40.29
CA GLU A 34 6.73 -12.17 -40.57
C GLU A 34 5.80 -11.04 -40.09
N VAL A 35 6.03 -10.53 -38.88
CA VAL A 35 5.28 -9.39 -38.34
C VAL A 35 5.46 -8.14 -39.20
N LEU A 36 6.69 -7.84 -39.64
CA LEU A 36 6.98 -6.68 -40.49
C LEU A 36 6.37 -6.81 -41.89
N LEU A 37 6.40 -8.01 -42.49
CA LEU A 37 5.71 -8.31 -43.75
C LEU A 37 4.19 -8.12 -43.60
N ALA A 38 3.60 -8.62 -42.51
CA ALA A 38 2.19 -8.42 -42.21
C ALA A 38 1.85 -6.93 -42.02
N LYS A 39 2.70 -6.17 -41.34
CA LYS A 39 2.54 -4.72 -41.16
C LYS A 39 2.62 -3.95 -42.49
N ALA A 40 3.50 -4.38 -43.40
CA ALA A 40 3.58 -3.83 -44.74
C ALA A 40 2.43 -4.29 -45.67
N GLY A 41 1.64 -5.29 -45.25
CA GLY A 41 0.53 -5.83 -46.04
C GLY A 41 1.00 -6.59 -47.29
N THR A 42 2.21 -7.15 -47.28
CA THR A 42 2.78 -7.84 -48.44
C THR A 42 3.70 -8.99 -48.03
N SER A 43 3.81 -10.00 -48.90
CA SER A 43 4.77 -11.10 -48.77
C SER A 43 6.05 -10.89 -49.57
N ASP A 44 6.17 -9.77 -50.28
CA ASP A 44 7.31 -9.43 -51.12
C ASP A 44 8.27 -8.54 -50.33
N GLY A 45 9.45 -9.07 -50.00
CA GLY A 45 10.44 -8.38 -49.15
C GLY A 45 10.89 -7.03 -49.71
N ASN A 46 11.02 -6.89 -51.04
CA ASN A 46 11.41 -5.61 -51.65
C ASN A 46 10.30 -4.56 -51.51
N LYS A 47 9.04 -4.97 -51.69
CA LYS A 47 7.90 -4.06 -51.50
C LYS A 47 7.74 -3.69 -50.04
N ALA A 48 7.94 -4.64 -49.13
CA ALA A 48 7.91 -4.37 -47.70
C ALA A 48 9.01 -3.39 -47.29
N GLU A 49 10.23 -3.55 -47.82
CA GLU A 49 11.31 -2.59 -47.61
C GLU A 49 10.94 -1.19 -48.11
N GLU A 50 10.40 -1.06 -49.32
CA GLU A 50 9.98 0.23 -49.88
C GLU A 50 8.90 0.90 -49.02
N ILE A 51 7.92 0.14 -48.54
CA ILE A 51 6.84 0.64 -47.69
C ILE A 51 7.40 1.09 -46.33
N LEU A 52 8.11 0.20 -45.64
CA LEU A 52 8.53 0.42 -44.25
C LEU A 52 9.68 1.43 -44.14
N SER A 53 10.59 1.50 -45.12
CA SER A 53 11.70 2.47 -45.11
C SER A 53 11.21 3.91 -45.31
N ASN A 54 10.01 4.11 -45.87
CA ASN A 54 9.36 5.41 -46.00
C ASN A 54 8.44 5.75 -44.82
N CYS A 55 8.22 4.83 -43.88
CA CYS A 55 7.42 5.09 -42.68
C CYS A 55 8.18 5.96 -41.68
N THR A 56 7.46 6.92 -41.08
CA THR A 56 7.96 7.71 -39.94
C THR A 56 7.42 7.20 -38.60
N GLU A 57 6.39 6.34 -38.64
CA GLU A 57 5.77 5.75 -37.46
C GLU A 57 5.58 4.26 -37.68
N LEU A 58 5.96 3.45 -36.69
CA LEU A 58 5.81 2.00 -36.73
C LEU A 58 5.31 1.49 -35.39
N ASP A 59 4.18 0.77 -35.44
CA ASP A 59 3.53 0.19 -34.26
C ASP A 59 3.54 -1.34 -34.35
N LEU A 60 4.24 -1.95 -33.39
CA LEU A 60 4.49 -3.38 -33.23
C LEU A 60 4.14 -3.85 -31.81
N ASP A 61 3.24 -3.14 -31.12
CA ASP A 61 2.69 -3.54 -29.82
C ASP A 61 2.14 -4.96 -29.81
N GLY A 62 2.41 -5.72 -28.74
CA GLY A 62 1.69 -6.97 -28.47
C GLY A 62 2.00 -8.13 -29.43
N ASN A 63 3.15 -8.10 -30.11
CA ASN A 63 3.49 -9.08 -31.15
C ASN A 63 4.36 -10.25 -30.70
N GLN A 64 4.70 -10.36 -29.41
CA GLN A 64 5.59 -11.43 -28.90
C GLN A 64 6.99 -11.42 -29.56
N ILE A 65 7.46 -10.25 -29.98
CA ILE A 65 8.77 -10.06 -30.59
C ILE A 65 9.87 -10.26 -29.54
N ILE A 66 10.92 -10.99 -29.91
CA ILE A 66 12.11 -11.20 -29.07
C ILE A 66 13.33 -10.52 -29.72
N ASP A 67 13.56 -10.74 -31.01
CA ASP A 67 14.68 -10.17 -31.76
C ASP A 67 14.25 -9.01 -32.64
N ILE A 68 14.77 -7.82 -32.37
CA ILE A 68 14.49 -6.60 -33.14
C ILE A 68 15.58 -6.23 -34.14
N SER A 69 16.55 -7.10 -34.40
CA SER A 69 17.61 -6.85 -35.39
C SER A 69 17.10 -6.40 -36.78
N PRO A 70 16.00 -6.96 -37.32
CA PRO A 70 15.43 -6.50 -38.59
C PRO A 70 14.98 -5.03 -38.62
N LEU A 71 14.75 -4.41 -37.46
CA LEU A 71 14.30 -3.00 -37.38
C LEU A 71 15.43 -2.00 -37.65
N SER A 72 16.70 -2.42 -37.55
CA SER A 72 17.87 -1.52 -37.67
C SER A 72 17.97 -0.78 -39.02
N CYS A 73 17.29 -1.27 -40.06
CA CYS A 73 17.25 -0.68 -41.40
C CYS A 73 16.29 0.53 -41.54
N PHE A 74 15.31 0.69 -40.66
CA PHE A 74 14.24 1.70 -40.81
C PHE A 74 14.60 3.04 -40.16
N THR A 75 15.69 3.64 -40.63
CA THR A 75 16.31 4.84 -40.03
C THR A 75 15.48 6.13 -40.13
N ASN A 76 14.40 6.15 -40.93
CA ASN A 76 13.47 7.28 -41.05
C ASN A 76 12.41 7.33 -39.93
N LEU A 77 12.36 6.32 -39.06
CA LEU A 77 11.38 6.29 -37.97
C LEU A 77 11.59 7.44 -36.98
N THR A 78 10.47 8.07 -36.64
CA THR A 78 10.35 9.13 -35.63
C THR A 78 9.51 8.68 -34.44
N VAL A 79 8.59 7.73 -34.63
CA VAL A 79 7.78 7.10 -33.58
C VAL A 79 7.90 5.59 -33.73
N LEU A 80 8.24 4.91 -32.64
CA LEU A 80 8.30 3.44 -32.61
C LEU A 80 7.61 2.91 -31.36
N ASN A 81 6.61 2.05 -31.55
CA ASN A 81 5.94 1.34 -30.48
C ASN A 81 6.28 -0.16 -30.51
N LEU A 82 6.87 -0.63 -29.42
CA LEU A 82 7.33 -1.99 -29.15
C LEU A 82 6.81 -2.50 -27.79
N HIS A 83 5.77 -1.88 -27.24
CA HIS A 83 5.15 -2.32 -25.99
C HIS A 83 4.68 -3.78 -26.04
N TYR A 84 4.61 -4.41 -24.87
CA TYR A 84 4.08 -5.78 -24.70
C TYR A 84 4.75 -6.82 -25.61
N ASN A 85 6.07 -6.85 -25.60
CA ASN A 85 6.89 -7.83 -26.31
C ASN A 85 7.80 -8.58 -25.32
N GLN A 86 8.80 -9.28 -25.81
CA GLN A 86 9.74 -10.08 -25.01
C GLN A 86 11.19 -9.67 -25.30
N ILE A 87 11.40 -8.38 -25.59
CA ILE A 87 12.68 -7.81 -26.02
C ILE A 87 13.60 -7.64 -24.81
N SER A 88 14.84 -8.09 -24.93
CA SER A 88 15.89 -7.88 -23.94
C SER A 88 17.12 -7.15 -24.51
N ASP A 89 17.47 -7.42 -25.77
CA ASP A 89 18.53 -6.73 -26.51
C ASP A 89 17.94 -5.61 -27.38
N ILE A 90 18.33 -4.37 -27.06
CA ILE A 90 17.92 -3.17 -27.78
C ILE A 90 19.05 -2.54 -28.61
N THR A 91 20.18 -3.22 -28.77
CA THR A 91 21.31 -2.79 -29.61
C THR A 91 20.88 -2.35 -31.02
N PRO A 92 19.93 -3.04 -31.70
CA PRO A 92 19.44 -2.63 -33.02
C PRO A 92 18.81 -1.25 -33.09
N LEU A 93 18.36 -0.66 -31.97
CA LEU A 93 17.76 0.67 -31.95
C LEU A 93 18.79 1.79 -32.09
N SER A 94 20.07 1.52 -31.83
CA SER A 94 21.14 2.53 -31.83
C SER A 94 21.32 3.27 -33.16
N SER A 95 20.88 2.68 -34.29
CA SER A 95 20.90 3.31 -35.62
C SER A 95 19.72 4.24 -35.88
N LEU A 96 18.64 4.14 -35.10
CA LEU A 96 17.36 4.85 -35.33
C LEU A 96 17.37 6.27 -34.76
N THR A 97 18.43 7.03 -35.06
CA THR A 97 18.74 8.34 -34.45
C THR A 97 17.71 9.45 -34.70
N ASN A 98 16.76 9.24 -35.61
CA ASN A 98 15.66 10.18 -35.88
C ASN A 98 14.46 10.00 -34.94
N LEU A 99 14.47 8.99 -34.05
CA LEU A 99 13.40 8.74 -33.09
C LEU A 99 13.18 9.93 -32.17
N LYS A 100 11.91 10.30 -32.02
CA LYS A 100 11.38 11.34 -31.12
C LYS A 100 10.52 10.72 -30.04
N GLU A 101 9.79 9.65 -30.35
CA GLU A 101 8.97 8.93 -29.39
C GLU A 101 9.30 7.44 -29.47
N LEU A 102 9.65 6.86 -28.31
CA LEU A 102 9.95 5.45 -28.18
C LEU A 102 9.14 4.84 -27.04
N TYR A 103 8.30 3.86 -27.39
CA TYR A 103 7.48 3.12 -26.45
C TYR A 103 8.00 1.68 -26.39
N ILE A 104 8.67 1.29 -25.31
CA ILE A 104 9.28 -0.04 -25.16
C ILE A 104 9.11 -0.61 -23.73
N GLY A 105 8.09 -0.15 -23.02
CA GLY A 105 7.60 -0.78 -21.80
C GLY A 105 7.04 -2.20 -22.00
N ASP A 106 6.82 -2.92 -20.89
CA ASP A 106 6.36 -4.32 -20.86
C ASP A 106 7.26 -5.24 -21.70
N ASN A 107 8.55 -5.21 -21.39
CA ASN A 107 9.61 -6.02 -22.03
C ASN A 107 10.56 -6.59 -20.95
N GLN A 108 11.75 -7.05 -21.36
CA GLN A 108 12.74 -7.68 -20.47
C GLN A 108 14.07 -6.94 -20.48
N ILE A 109 14.04 -5.61 -20.67
CA ILE A 109 15.21 -4.76 -20.84
C ILE A 109 15.85 -4.49 -19.48
N SER A 110 17.18 -4.60 -19.43
CA SER A 110 17.99 -4.21 -18.25
C SER A 110 19.12 -3.24 -18.60
N ASP A 111 19.65 -3.30 -19.82
CA ASP A 111 20.66 -2.37 -20.35
C ASP A 111 20.04 -1.38 -21.34
N ILE A 112 20.14 -0.09 -21.01
CA ILE A 112 19.64 1.00 -21.85
C ILE A 112 20.76 1.76 -22.58
N SER A 113 22.02 1.33 -22.46
CA SER A 113 23.16 1.97 -23.11
C SER A 113 23.05 2.11 -24.62
N PRO A 114 22.39 1.21 -25.38
CA PRO A 114 22.21 1.40 -26.82
C PRO A 114 21.35 2.61 -27.21
N LEU A 115 20.57 3.16 -26.27
CA LEU A 115 19.74 4.34 -26.53
C LEU A 115 20.55 5.63 -26.56
N LEU A 116 21.83 5.64 -26.16
CA LEU A 116 22.64 6.84 -26.00
C LEU A 116 22.72 7.71 -27.26
N SER A 117 22.62 7.11 -28.45
CA SER A 117 22.63 7.82 -29.73
C SER A 117 21.30 8.54 -30.05
N LEU A 118 20.20 8.21 -29.37
CA LEU A 118 18.84 8.70 -29.64
C LEU A 118 18.56 10.08 -29.01
N THR A 119 19.45 11.03 -29.25
CA THR A 119 19.43 12.37 -28.62
C THR A 119 18.23 13.25 -28.99
N ASN A 120 17.44 12.84 -30.00
CA ASN A 120 16.23 13.53 -30.46
C ASN A 120 14.95 13.13 -29.71
N LEU A 121 15.03 12.19 -28.75
CA LEU A 121 13.89 11.73 -27.98
C LEU A 121 13.24 12.87 -27.17
N ASN A 122 11.93 12.99 -27.35
CA ASN A 122 11.03 13.85 -26.59
C ASN A 122 10.17 13.03 -25.60
N LEU A 123 9.87 11.77 -25.95
CA LEU A 123 9.13 10.83 -25.12
C LEU A 123 9.86 9.48 -25.09
N LEU A 124 10.08 8.96 -23.87
CA LEU A 124 10.62 7.63 -23.67
C LEU A 124 9.77 6.88 -22.64
N ASN A 125 9.18 5.76 -23.04
CA ASN A 125 8.44 4.86 -22.17
C ASN A 125 9.19 3.54 -21.98
N LEU A 126 9.67 3.30 -20.77
CA LEU A 126 10.45 2.15 -20.34
C LEU A 126 9.79 1.40 -19.16
N ARG A 127 8.49 1.64 -18.91
CA ARG A 127 7.77 1.03 -17.78
C ARG A 127 7.79 -0.51 -17.85
N ASN A 128 7.67 -1.20 -16.72
CA ASN A 128 7.59 -2.66 -16.66
C ASN A 128 8.79 -3.33 -17.37
N ASN A 129 10.00 -3.01 -16.92
CA ASN A 129 11.25 -3.63 -17.37
C ASN A 129 12.09 -4.03 -16.15
N GLN A 130 13.38 -4.29 -16.33
CA GLN A 130 14.30 -4.74 -15.28
C GLN A 130 15.48 -3.78 -15.08
N ILE A 131 15.24 -2.48 -15.31
CA ILE A 131 16.27 -1.45 -15.34
C ILE A 131 16.61 -1.01 -13.90
N SER A 132 17.90 -0.87 -13.61
CA SER A 132 18.39 -0.30 -12.35
C SER A 132 19.34 0.88 -12.54
N ASP A 133 20.17 0.86 -13.60
CA ASP A 133 21.04 1.97 -13.97
C ASP A 133 20.38 2.86 -15.04
N VAL A 134 20.09 4.09 -14.65
CA VAL A 134 19.46 5.14 -15.46
C VAL A 134 20.35 6.36 -15.64
N SER A 135 21.62 6.28 -15.23
CA SER A 135 22.57 7.41 -15.27
C SER A 135 22.75 8.01 -16.67
N LEU A 136 22.70 7.16 -17.71
CA LEU A 136 22.83 7.54 -19.12
C LEU A 136 21.64 8.37 -19.62
N LEU A 137 20.50 8.36 -18.94
CA LEU A 137 19.34 9.15 -19.33
C LEU A 137 19.59 10.67 -19.23
N SER A 138 20.62 11.09 -18.49
CA SER A 138 21.03 12.51 -18.37
C SER A 138 21.38 13.17 -19.71
N CYS A 139 21.67 12.39 -20.75
CA CYS A 139 21.99 12.87 -22.11
C CYS A 139 20.77 13.30 -22.94
N PHE A 140 19.54 12.91 -22.56
CA PHE A 140 18.33 13.20 -23.34
C PHE A 140 17.72 14.56 -22.98
N SER A 141 18.45 15.65 -23.21
CA SER A 141 18.03 17.01 -22.78
C SER A 141 16.72 17.52 -23.40
N ASN A 142 16.24 16.89 -24.49
CA ASN A 142 14.99 17.25 -25.17
C ASN A 142 13.76 16.50 -24.63
N ILE A 143 13.95 15.57 -23.69
CA ILE A 143 12.87 14.76 -23.15
C ILE A 143 11.90 15.64 -22.36
N THR A 144 10.61 15.46 -22.63
CA THR A 144 9.51 16.13 -21.93
C THR A 144 8.62 15.13 -21.20
N LYS A 145 8.63 13.87 -21.63
CA LYS A 145 7.85 12.78 -21.02
C LYS A 145 8.72 11.56 -20.80
N LEU A 146 8.80 11.10 -19.56
CA LEU A 146 9.62 9.96 -19.18
C LEU A 146 8.83 9.02 -18.26
N TYR A 147 8.64 7.78 -18.70
CA TYR A 147 7.92 6.76 -17.95
C TYR A 147 8.86 5.61 -17.55
N LEU A 148 9.06 5.41 -16.25
CA LEU A 148 10.02 4.46 -15.66
C LEU A 148 9.39 3.56 -14.60
N ASP A 149 8.06 3.46 -14.58
CA ASP A 149 7.33 2.68 -13.57
C ASP A 149 7.74 1.21 -13.58
N ASN A 150 7.62 0.53 -12.43
CA ASN A 150 7.85 -0.90 -12.29
C ASN A 150 9.23 -1.33 -12.83
N ASN A 151 10.27 -0.73 -12.27
CA ASN A 151 11.67 -1.07 -12.51
C ASN A 151 12.38 -1.33 -11.17
N ARG A 152 13.71 -1.28 -11.14
CA ARG A 152 14.53 -1.50 -9.94
C ARG A 152 15.41 -0.28 -9.65
N ILE A 153 14.88 0.92 -9.90
CA ILE A 153 15.62 2.19 -9.81
C ILE A 153 15.66 2.64 -8.35
N SER A 154 16.82 3.10 -7.90
CA SER A 154 17.01 3.71 -6.57
C SER A 154 17.69 5.07 -6.61
N ASP A 155 18.57 5.30 -7.60
CA ASP A 155 19.23 6.59 -7.84
C ASP A 155 18.63 7.31 -9.06
N ILE A 156 18.13 8.52 -8.84
CA ILE A 156 17.55 9.40 -9.86
C ILE A 156 18.32 10.71 -10.05
N ASN A 157 19.59 10.79 -9.64
CA ASN A 157 20.42 12.00 -9.78
C ASN A 157 20.48 12.54 -11.22
N PHE A 158 20.37 11.66 -12.22
CA PHE A 158 20.35 12.01 -13.64
C PHE A 158 19.22 13.00 -14.00
N ILE A 159 18.10 12.97 -13.28
CA ILE A 159 16.91 13.76 -13.60
C ILE A 159 17.19 15.27 -13.48
N SER A 160 18.15 15.66 -12.63
CA SER A 160 18.47 17.07 -12.40
C SER A 160 18.85 17.86 -13.66
N SER A 161 19.34 17.18 -14.72
CA SER A 161 19.65 17.79 -16.03
C SER A 161 18.46 17.87 -16.99
N LEU A 162 17.36 17.16 -16.72
CA LEU A 162 16.21 17.01 -17.61
C LEU A 162 15.16 18.10 -17.37
N THR A 163 15.57 19.38 -17.38
CA THR A 163 14.74 20.53 -16.97
C THR A 163 13.54 20.82 -17.89
N ASN A 164 13.47 20.15 -19.05
CA ASN A 164 12.33 20.22 -19.97
C ASN A 164 11.22 19.20 -19.64
N LEU A 165 11.40 18.35 -18.63
CA LEU A 165 10.37 17.40 -18.21
C LEU A 165 9.08 18.11 -17.80
N ILE A 166 7.98 17.60 -18.35
CA ILE A 166 6.60 17.98 -18.09
C ILE A 166 5.90 16.84 -17.34
N GLU A 167 6.14 15.59 -17.78
CA GLU A 167 5.51 14.38 -17.24
C GLU A 167 6.58 13.35 -16.86
N LEU A 168 6.54 12.88 -15.60
CA LEU A 168 7.49 11.91 -15.06
C LEU A 168 6.76 10.89 -14.18
N THR A 169 6.90 9.61 -14.53
CA THR A 169 6.37 8.50 -13.72
C THR A 169 7.50 7.56 -13.28
N LEU A 170 7.55 7.30 -11.99
CA LEU A 170 8.58 6.55 -11.26
C LEU A 170 7.95 5.54 -10.29
N ALA A 171 6.67 5.21 -10.48
CA ALA A 171 5.92 4.36 -9.56
C ALA A 171 6.54 2.97 -9.44
N ASN A 172 6.41 2.33 -8.28
CA ASN A 172 6.89 0.97 -8.02
C ASN A 172 8.39 0.81 -8.32
N ASN A 173 9.21 1.62 -7.64
CA ASN A 173 10.67 1.55 -7.66
C ASN A 173 11.22 1.50 -6.22
N GLN A 174 12.51 1.76 -6.02
CA GLN A 174 13.21 1.71 -4.74
C GLN A 174 13.84 3.07 -4.39
N ILE A 175 13.17 4.16 -4.78
CA ILE A 175 13.70 5.51 -4.63
C ILE A 175 13.47 6.00 -3.20
N GLY A 176 14.52 6.49 -2.54
CA GLY A 176 14.42 7.14 -1.22
C GLY A 176 14.72 8.64 -1.24
N ASP A 177 15.51 9.11 -2.22
CA ASP A 177 15.95 10.50 -2.32
C ASP A 177 15.41 11.17 -3.58
N ILE A 178 14.57 12.18 -3.38
CA ILE A 178 13.98 12.98 -4.46
C ILE A 178 14.52 14.41 -4.54
N ARG A 179 15.62 14.73 -3.84
CA ARG A 179 16.31 16.04 -4.00
C ARG A 179 16.62 16.39 -5.46
N PRO A 180 16.99 15.44 -6.36
CA PRO A 180 17.22 15.74 -7.77
C PRO A 180 16.02 16.33 -8.51
N LEU A 181 14.78 16.12 -8.03
CA LEU A 181 13.58 16.68 -8.66
C LEU A 181 13.51 18.21 -8.51
N SER A 182 14.18 18.81 -7.53
CA SER A 182 14.05 20.23 -7.19
C SER A 182 14.32 21.22 -8.34
N SER A 183 15.05 20.82 -9.39
CA SER A 183 15.31 21.64 -10.58
C SER A 183 14.23 21.59 -11.64
N LEU A 184 13.26 20.66 -11.56
CA LEU A 184 12.27 20.38 -12.60
C LEU A 184 11.06 21.33 -12.55
N THR A 185 11.28 22.64 -12.58
CA THR A 185 10.21 23.63 -12.38
C THR A 185 9.10 23.60 -13.44
N ASN A 186 9.33 22.96 -14.59
CA ASN A 186 8.35 22.77 -15.67
C ASN A 186 7.43 21.55 -15.46
N LEU A 187 7.73 20.69 -14.48
CA LEU A 187 6.99 19.46 -14.26
C LEU A 187 5.54 19.77 -13.85
N THR A 188 4.60 19.20 -14.59
CA THR A 188 3.16 19.31 -14.33
C THR A 188 2.60 18.01 -13.76
N ASP A 189 3.16 16.87 -14.12
CA ASP A 189 2.65 15.55 -13.74
C ASP A 189 3.78 14.70 -13.18
N LEU A 190 3.62 14.30 -11.91
CA LEU A 190 4.59 13.48 -11.19
C LEU A 190 3.90 12.32 -10.48
N ASP A 191 4.35 11.12 -10.76
CA ASP A 191 3.97 9.90 -10.04
C ASP A 191 5.21 9.22 -9.47
N PHE A 192 5.25 9.03 -8.15
CA PHE A 192 6.24 8.19 -7.48
C PHE A 192 5.59 7.25 -6.44
N TYR A 193 4.35 6.82 -6.70
CA TYR A 193 3.64 5.80 -5.92
C TYR A 193 4.55 4.61 -5.59
N SER A 194 4.45 4.03 -4.39
CA SER A 194 5.15 2.79 -4.03
C SER A 194 6.67 2.91 -4.17
N ASN A 195 7.25 3.75 -3.32
CA ASN A 195 8.70 3.98 -3.19
C ASN A 195 9.08 4.07 -1.69
N GLN A 196 10.30 4.51 -1.38
CA GLN A 196 10.85 4.58 -0.01
C GLN A 196 11.08 6.03 0.45
N ILE A 197 10.25 6.97 -0.02
CA ILE A 197 10.46 8.41 0.19
C ILE A 197 9.88 8.86 1.53
N SER A 198 10.66 9.60 2.33
CA SER A 198 10.24 10.16 3.63
C SER A 198 10.23 11.69 3.70
N ASP A 199 10.91 12.37 2.76
CA ASP A 199 10.96 13.84 2.68
C ASP A 199 10.46 14.32 1.32
N ILE A 200 9.34 15.06 1.34
CA ILE A 200 8.72 15.66 0.15
C ILE A 200 9.08 17.15 -0.02
N SER A 201 9.88 17.72 0.89
CA SER A 201 10.27 19.13 0.84
C SER A 201 10.97 19.56 -0.47
N PRO A 202 11.67 18.68 -1.24
CA PRO A 202 12.18 19.05 -2.56
C PRO A 202 11.08 19.46 -3.56
N LEU A 203 9.85 18.97 -3.39
CA LEU A 203 8.76 19.26 -4.31
C LEU A 203 8.23 20.69 -4.21
N LYS A 204 8.60 21.46 -3.16
CA LYS A 204 8.21 22.87 -3.00
C LYS A 204 8.66 23.77 -4.15
N PHE A 205 9.67 23.35 -4.90
CA PHE A 205 10.19 24.07 -6.05
C PHE A 205 9.42 23.78 -7.35
N LEU A 206 8.58 22.74 -7.36
CA LEU A 206 7.76 22.34 -8.51
C LEU A 206 6.48 23.18 -8.58
N THR A 207 6.64 24.45 -8.89
CA THR A 207 5.55 25.44 -8.86
C THR A 207 4.46 25.15 -9.87
N ASN A 208 4.79 24.53 -11.00
CA ASN A 208 3.85 24.18 -12.07
C ASN A 208 3.16 22.82 -11.91
N LEU A 209 3.46 22.06 -10.84
CA LEU A 209 2.88 20.74 -10.63
C LEU A 209 1.34 20.83 -10.53
N GLN A 210 0.64 19.99 -11.29
CA GLN A 210 -0.82 19.89 -11.36
C GLN A 210 -1.33 18.51 -10.95
N TYR A 211 -0.52 17.47 -11.20
CA TYR A 211 -0.76 16.10 -10.79
C TYR A 211 0.40 15.58 -9.93
N LEU A 212 0.07 15.06 -8.76
CA LEU A 212 1.02 14.43 -7.84
C LEU A 212 0.43 13.15 -7.26
N GLU A 213 1.00 12.01 -7.61
CA GLU A 213 0.75 10.74 -6.94
C GLU A 213 1.97 10.33 -6.11
N MET A 214 1.75 10.04 -4.83
CA MET A 214 2.83 9.74 -3.86
C MET A 214 2.43 8.71 -2.79
N GLY A 215 1.35 7.98 -3.03
CA GLY A 215 0.87 6.86 -2.23
C GLY A 215 1.96 5.84 -1.92
N ASN A 216 1.79 5.08 -0.83
CA ASN A 216 2.68 3.98 -0.45
C ASN A 216 4.17 4.39 -0.36
N ASN A 217 4.47 5.39 0.48
CA ASN A 217 5.82 5.89 0.76
C ASN A 217 6.05 5.99 2.29
N LEU A 218 7.27 6.30 2.73
CA LEU A 218 7.67 6.40 4.14
C LEU A 218 7.47 7.80 4.74
N ILE A 219 6.57 8.60 4.18
CA ILE A 219 6.31 10.00 4.58
C ILE A 219 5.80 10.07 6.03
N ALA A 220 5.11 9.04 6.49
CA ALA A 220 4.53 8.99 7.83
C ALA A 220 5.57 8.91 8.96
N GLU A 221 6.80 8.52 8.65
CA GLU A 221 7.90 8.34 9.61
C GLU A 221 8.73 9.62 9.81
N ASN A 222 8.33 10.74 9.20
CA ASN A 222 9.02 12.02 9.33
C ASN A 222 8.87 12.61 10.75
N ASN A 223 9.96 13.15 11.32
CA ASN A 223 9.97 13.74 12.66
C ASN A 223 8.93 14.86 12.84
N VAL A 224 8.62 15.61 11.79
CA VAL A 224 7.58 16.64 11.81
C VAL A 224 6.20 16.01 11.99
N LEU A 225 5.87 14.97 11.21
CA LEU A 225 4.57 14.31 11.31
C LEU A 225 4.41 13.62 12.67
N LEU A 226 5.47 12.96 13.17
CA LEU A 226 5.49 12.38 14.51
C LEU A 226 5.22 13.45 15.59
N SER A 227 5.86 14.62 15.48
CA SER A 227 5.61 15.72 16.43
C SER A 227 4.17 16.25 16.38
N LEU A 228 3.56 16.31 15.19
CA LEU A 228 2.16 16.69 15.04
C LEU A 228 1.24 15.61 15.64
N ARG A 229 1.53 14.33 15.39
CA ARG A 229 0.79 13.21 16.00
C ARG A 229 0.81 13.29 17.52
N GLU A 230 1.98 13.47 18.13
CA GLU A 230 2.11 13.62 19.59
C GLU A 230 1.36 14.85 20.12
N ARG A 231 1.46 15.99 19.42
CA ARG A 231 0.72 17.21 19.76
C ARG A 231 -0.78 16.93 19.82
N TRP A 232 -1.35 16.31 18.79
CA TRP A 232 -2.78 16.04 18.71
C TRP A 232 -3.20 14.94 19.70
N ARG A 233 -2.40 13.88 19.90
CA ARG A 233 -2.65 12.84 20.93
C ARG A 233 -2.78 13.43 22.34
N ASN A 234 -1.96 14.42 22.71
CA ASN A 234 -2.07 15.07 24.02
C ASN A 234 -3.38 15.84 24.24
N LEU A 235 -4.04 16.30 23.17
CA LEU A 235 -5.36 16.92 23.27
C LEU A 235 -6.46 15.89 23.56
N TYR A 236 -6.30 14.66 23.08
CA TYR A 236 -7.32 13.62 23.19
C TYR A 236 -7.67 13.23 24.63
N LEU A 237 -6.77 13.43 25.59
CA LEU A 237 -7.05 13.16 27.01
C LEU A 237 -7.70 14.34 27.76
N LYS A 238 -7.91 15.48 27.09
CA LYS A 238 -8.51 16.67 27.72
C LYS A 238 -10.04 16.61 27.65
N PRO A 239 -10.78 17.00 28.70
CA PRO A 239 -12.24 17.09 28.65
C PRO A 239 -12.75 17.95 27.49
N ILE A 240 -13.91 17.58 26.94
CA ILE A 240 -14.55 18.35 25.88
C ILE A 240 -15.34 19.54 26.44
N ASP A 241 -15.39 20.63 25.67
CA ASP A 241 -16.28 21.77 25.93
C ASP A 241 -17.53 21.61 25.06
N LYS A 242 -18.68 21.34 25.69
CA LYS A 242 -19.93 21.05 24.98
C LYS A 242 -20.44 22.22 24.13
N GLN A 243 -20.17 23.46 24.52
CA GLN A 243 -20.57 24.63 23.72
C GLN A 243 -19.72 24.72 22.46
N LYS A 244 -18.40 24.55 22.59
CA LYS A 244 -17.49 24.56 21.45
C LYS A 244 -17.68 23.34 20.54
N ALA A 245 -17.92 22.16 21.11
CA ALA A 245 -18.26 20.95 20.37
C ALA A 245 -19.53 21.16 19.54
N THR A 246 -20.56 21.79 20.12
CA THR A 246 -21.79 22.12 19.41
C THR A 246 -21.53 23.06 18.23
N ALA A 247 -20.72 24.11 18.44
CA ALA A 247 -20.36 25.03 17.38
C ALA A 247 -19.58 24.32 16.25
N ALA A 248 -18.61 23.48 16.60
CA ALA A 248 -17.79 22.73 15.64
C ALA A 248 -18.64 21.79 14.77
N VAL A 249 -19.53 20.99 15.39
CA VAL A 249 -20.44 20.09 14.67
C VAL A 249 -21.36 20.86 13.74
N LYS A 250 -21.97 21.95 14.19
CA LYS A 250 -22.85 22.78 13.34
C LYS A 250 -22.09 23.38 12.15
N SER A 251 -20.86 23.83 12.35
CA SER A 251 -20.01 24.35 11.28
C SER A 251 -19.73 23.30 10.21
N VAL A 252 -19.41 22.06 10.61
CA VAL A 252 -19.22 20.94 9.67
C VAL A 252 -20.47 20.71 8.84
N TYR A 253 -21.63 20.53 9.48
CA TYR A 253 -22.89 20.26 8.76
C TYR A 253 -23.23 21.40 7.78
N ALA A 254 -23.02 22.65 8.20
CA ALA A 254 -23.23 23.82 7.34
C ALA A 254 -22.29 23.85 6.12
N VAL A 255 -21.01 23.50 6.29
CA VAL A 255 -20.02 23.43 5.20
C VAL A 255 -20.40 22.37 4.16
N PHE A 256 -21.02 21.27 4.60
CA PHE A 256 -21.52 20.21 3.74
C PHE A 256 -22.95 20.43 3.23
N GLY A 257 -23.58 21.57 3.55
CA GLY A 257 -24.94 21.89 3.09
C GLY A 257 -26.04 21.05 3.76
N LEU A 258 -25.73 20.43 4.90
CA LEU A 258 -26.67 19.65 5.70
C LEU A 258 -27.44 20.55 6.68
N GLY A 259 -28.63 20.12 7.06
CA GLY A 259 -29.43 20.80 8.09
C GLY A 259 -28.76 20.73 9.47
N GLU A 260 -29.08 21.67 10.36
CA GLU A 260 -28.55 21.63 11.73
C GLU A 260 -28.95 20.31 12.42
N PRO A 261 -27.98 19.52 12.92
CA PRO A 261 -28.30 18.25 13.56
C PRO A 261 -28.82 18.46 14.99
N ASN A 262 -29.64 17.53 15.45
CA ASN A 262 -29.93 17.38 16.88
C ASN A 262 -28.70 16.75 17.57
N LEU A 263 -28.04 17.50 18.46
CA LEU A 263 -26.86 17.00 19.17
C LEU A 263 -27.21 16.21 20.43
N ILE A 264 -26.57 15.05 20.59
CA ILE A 264 -26.67 14.20 21.78
C ILE A 264 -25.27 14.02 22.36
N PHE A 265 -25.10 14.29 23.65
CA PHE A 265 -23.82 14.07 24.33
C PHE A 265 -23.83 12.77 25.13
N CYS A 266 -22.81 11.93 24.91
CA CYS A 266 -22.60 10.66 25.61
C CYS A 266 -21.30 10.69 26.41
N GLN A 267 -21.22 9.95 27.50
CA GLN A 267 -20.03 9.81 28.32
C GLN A 267 -19.02 8.81 27.73
N SER A 268 -19.49 7.92 26.83
CA SER A 268 -18.64 6.98 26.11
C SER A 268 -19.26 6.55 24.77
N PRO A 269 -18.44 5.99 23.87
CA PRO A 269 -18.90 5.35 22.64
C PRO A 269 -19.84 4.17 22.91
N TYR A 270 -19.66 3.45 24.02
CA TYR A 270 -20.56 2.38 24.42
C TYR A 270 -21.97 2.91 24.70
N GLN A 271 -22.07 4.01 25.46
CA GLN A 271 -23.36 4.65 25.71
C GLN A 271 -24.00 5.14 24.41
N ALA A 272 -23.21 5.71 23.48
CA ALA A 272 -23.70 6.12 22.17
C ALA A 272 -24.30 4.93 21.38
N VAL A 273 -23.62 3.78 21.35
CA VAL A 273 -24.13 2.57 20.66
C VAL A 273 -25.40 2.05 21.31
N VAL A 274 -25.50 2.03 22.65
CA VAL A 274 -26.73 1.64 23.36
C VAL A 274 -27.90 2.53 22.94
N LEU A 275 -27.68 3.85 22.89
CA LEU A 275 -28.70 4.82 22.44
C LEU A 275 -29.08 4.61 20.97
N LEU A 276 -28.12 4.32 20.09
CA LEU A 276 -28.37 4.01 18.69
C LEU A 276 -29.22 2.74 18.54
N ILE A 277 -28.94 1.69 19.30
CA ILE A 277 -29.73 0.45 19.31
C ILE A 277 -31.16 0.70 19.80
N GLU A 278 -31.32 1.42 20.91
CA GLU A 278 -32.65 1.77 21.41
C GLU A 278 -33.47 2.57 20.39
N ARG A 279 -32.80 3.46 19.66
CA ARG A 279 -33.42 4.25 18.59
C ARG A 279 -33.77 3.39 17.39
N TYR A 280 -32.85 2.54 16.93
CA TYR A 280 -33.08 1.61 15.83
C TYR A 280 -34.32 0.73 16.05
N LEU A 281 -34.50 0.23 17.29
CA LEU A 281 -35.66 -0.58 17.66
C LEU A 281 -37.00 0.18 17.61
N ARG A 282 -36.97 1.52 17.63
CA ARG A 282 -38.17 2.39 17.66
C ARG A 282 -38.37 3.17 16.35
N GLU A 283 -37.37 3.20 15.48
CA GLU A 283 -37.36 4.03 14.27
C GLU A 283 -38.28 3.46 13.18
N LYS A 284 -39.08 4.36 12.58
CA LYS A 284 -40.06 4.03 11.54
C LYS A 284 -39.64 4.56 10.16
N ASP A 285 -38.74 5.54 10.11
CA ASP A 285 -38.12 6.01 8.87
C ASP A 285 -37.13 4.97 8.33
N LEU A 286 -37.38 4.46 7.12
CA LEU A 286 -36.58 3.39 6.50
C LEU A 286 -35.14 3.83 6.20
N ILE A 287 -34.92 5.08 5.78
CA ILE A 287 -33.61 5.62 5.44
C ILE A 287 -32.78 5.77 6.71
N LEU A 288 -33.37 6.36 7.75
CA LEU A 288 -32.70 6.51 9.04
C LEU A 288 -32.45 5.15 9.71
N ARG A 289 -33.34 4.18 9.51
CA ARG A 289 -33.19 2.83 10.04
C ARG A 289 -32.05 2.05 9.37
N GLU A 290 -31.83 2.26 8.07
CA GLU A 290 -30.68 1.70 7.33
C GLU A 290 -29.37 2.28 7.84
N GLN A 291 -29.26 3.62 7.95
CA GLN A 291 -28.10 4.30 8.54
C GLN A 291 -27.82 3.86 9.98
N LEU A 292 -28.86 3.70 10.80
CA LEU A 292 -28.72 3.18 12.17
C LEU A 292 -28.24 1.72 12.17
N SER A 293 -28.71 0.89 11.23
CA SER A 293 -28.26 -0.50 11.11
C SER A 293 -26.78 -0.58 10.77
N GLU A 294 -26.29 0.23 9.83
CA GLU A 294 -24.86 0.34 9.48
C GLU A 294 -24.03 0.79 10.69
N ALA A 295 -24.45 1.86 11.35
CA ALA A 295 -23.82 2.37 12.57
C ALA A 295 -23.76 1.34 13.73
N ILE A 296 -24.64 0.32 13.74
CA ILE A 296 -24.69 -0.75 14.75
C ILE A 296 -23.97 -2.04 14.30
N ALA A 297 -23.88 -2.32 13.00
CA ALA A 297 -23.56 -3.65 12.45
C ALA A 297 -22.15 -4.17 12.76
N LEU A 298 -21.18 -3.30 13.07
CA LEU A 298 -19.81 -3.68 13.41
C LEU A 298 -19.58 -3.62 14.93
N PRO A 299 -19.07 -4.72 15.57
CA PRO A 299 -18.67 -4.69 16.98
C PRO A 299 -17.71 -3.54 17.25
N ILE A 300 -17.83 -2.83 18.39
CA ILE A 300 -16.90 -1.74 18.77
C ILE A 300 -15.44 -2.18 18.68
N SER A 301 -15.14 -3.45 18.99
CA SER A 301 -13.81 -4.05 18.83
C SER A 301 -13.36 -4.28 17.38
N ARG A 302 -14.28 -4.52 16.43
CA ARG A 302 -13.99 -4.54 14.98
C ARG A 302 -13.89 -3.13 14.41
N LYS A 303 -14.69 -2.19 14.91
CA LYS A 303 -14.58 -0.74 14.64
C LYS A 303 -13.22 -0.19 15.09
N LEU A 304 -12.71 -0.67 16.22
CA LEU A 304 -11.37 -0.43 16.74
C LEU A 304 -10.26 -1.29 16.10
N LYS A 305 -10.60 -2.25 15.23
CA LYS A 305 -9.63 -3.10 14.51
C LYS A 305 -9.43 -2.65 13.06
N ILE A 306 -10.49 -2.15 12.42
CA ILE A 306 -10.42 -1.37 11.17
C ILE A 306 -9.46 -0.17 11.35
N PHE A 307 -9.36 0.34 12.57
CA PHE A 307 -8.45 1.38 13.05
C PHE A 307 -6.95 1.03 13.10
N LEU A 308 -6.56 -0.26 13.18
CA LEU A 308 -5.14 -0.65 13.20
C LEU A 308 -4.66 -1.12 11.81
N GLU A 309 -5.58 -1.60 10.97
CA GLU A 309 -5.31 -1.93 9.58
C GLU A 309 -5.24 -0.67 8.69
N LEU A 310 -5.69 0.49 9.20
CA LEU A 310 -5.57 1.81 8.58
C LEU A 310 -4.25 2.54 8.89
N GLN A 311 -3.22 1.88 9.45
CA GLN A 311 -1.85 2.43 9.42
C GLN A 311 -1.34 2.69 7.98
N SER A 312 -2.04 2.18 6.97
CA SER A 312 -1.97 2.64 5.59
C SER A 312 -3.08 3.65 5.29
N VAL A 313 -3.15 4.74 6.07
CA VAL A 313 -4.06 5.86 5.81
C VAL A 313 -4.03 6.14 4.33
N PHE A 314 -5.21 6.13 3.72
CA PHE A 314 -5.49 6.70 2.42
C PHE A 314 -4.59 7.92 2.17
N LEU A 315 -3.43 7.69 1.55
CA LEU A 315 -2.98 8.52 0.46
C LEU A 315 -4.00 8.16 -0.61
N PRO A 316 -5.03 8.97 -0.85
CA PRO A 316 -5.94 8.68 -1.94
C PRO A 316 -5.03 8.60 -3.16
N GLY A 317 -5.03 7.44 -3.82
CA GLY A 317 -4.22 7.17 -5.01
C GLY A 317 -4.70 7.97 -6.23
N GLU A 318 -5.14 9.22 -6.03
CA GLU A 318 -5.49 10.18 -7.06
C GLU A 318 -5.11 11.62 -6.64
N ASN A 319 -4.03 12.14 -7.21
CA ASN A 319 -3.66 13.56 -7.30
C ASN A 319 -3.75 14.40 -6.00
N ILE A 320 -2.76 14.27 -5.12
CA ILE A 320 -2.68 14.94 -3.82
C ILE A 320 -2.61 16.48 -3.92
N LYS A 321 -1.91 17.06 -4.90
CA LYS A 321 -1.84 18.53 -5.00
C LYS A 321 -3.19 19.11 -5.40
N ARG A 322 -3.89 18.49 -6.35
CA ARG A 322 -5.24 18.91 -6.76
C ARG A 322 -6.28 18.57 -5.68
N GLU A 323 -6.17 17.42 -5.04
CA GLU A 323 -7.12 16.99 -4.00
C GLU A 323 -6.98 17.82 -2.73
N ILE A 324 -5.78 18.04 -2.21
CA ILE A 324 -5.60 18.92 -1.04
C ILE A 324 -6.03 20.36 -1.36
N THR A 325 -5.73 20.88 -2.57
CA THR A 325 -6.12 22.26 -2.93
C THR A 325 -7.61 22.43 -3.21
N GLN A 326 -8.25 21.48 -3.92
CA GLN A 326 -9.63 21.59 -4.42
C GLN A 326 -10.65 20.76 -3.62
N ASN A 327 -10.25 19.62 -3.04
CA ASN A 327 -11.13 18.59 -2.51
C ASN A 327 -10.57 17.92 -1.23
N LEU A 328 -10.28 18.71 -0.17
CA LEU A 328 -10.09 18.10 1.16
C LEU A 328 -11.27 17.14 1.39
N PRO A 329 -11.02 15.87 1.77
CA PRO A 329 -11.96 14.77 1.54
C PRO A 329 -13.37 15.13 2.02
N TYR A 330 -14.31 15.12 1.08
CA TYR A 330 -15.73 15.32 1.36
C TYR A 330 -16.33 14.18 2.21
N GLU A 331 -15.55 13.12 2.43
CA GLU A 331 -16.02 11.83 2.97
C GLU A 331 -16.19 11.80 4.48
N LEU A 332 -15.84 12.87 5.22
CA LEU A 332 -16.04 12.94 6.68
C LEU A 332 -17.50 12.69 7.11
N VAL A 333 -18.47 12.91 6.23
CA VAL A 333 -19.89 12.76 6.56
C VAL A 333 -20.59 11.68 5.72
N ASP A 334 -20.06 11.32 4.55
CA ASP A 334 -20.84 10.55 3.56
C ASP A 334 -20.65 9.02 3.63
N LYS A 335 -19.68 8.51 4.42
CA LYS A 335 -19.39 7.05 4.51
C LYS A 335 -18.93 6.53 5.88
N CYS A 336 -18.88 7.37 6.92
CA CYS A 336 -18.33 6.97 8.22
C CYS A 336 -19.44 6.75 9.25
N ASP A 337 -19.62 5.49 9.67
CA ASP A 337 -20.49 5.12 10.81
C ASP A 337 -20.15 5.90 12.10
N TYR A 338 -18.89 6.31 12.25
CA TYR A 338 -18.32 7.07 13.36
C TYR A 338 -16.96 7.66 12.94
N ILE A 339 -16.51 8.69 13.63
CA ILE A 339 -15.20 9.33 13.44
C ILE A 339 -14.43 9.24 14.75
N THR A 340 -13.20 8.72 14.68
CA THR A 340 -12.29 8.68 15.84
C THR A 340 -11.31 9.84 15.82
N PRO A 341 -10.79 10.25 16.99
CA PRO A 341 -9.74 11.26 17.05
C PRO A 341 -8.47 10.88 16.28
N GLU A 342 -8.11 9.60 16.19
CA GLU A 342 -6.91 9.17 15.49
C GLU A 342 -7.02 9.33 13.97
N ASP A 343 -8.19 9.04 13.37
CA ASP A 343 -8.47 9.32 11.95
C ASP A 343 -8.21 10.81 11.64
N LEU A 344 -8.65 11.68 12.55
CA LEU A 344 -8.48 13.12 12.45
C LEU A 344 -7.03 13.55 12.67
N VAL A 345 -6.29 12.91 13.59
CA VAL A 345 -4.86 13.20 13.81
C VAL A 345 -4.07 12.96 12.53
N GLU A 346 -4.32 11.84 11.86
CA GLU A 346 -3.61 11.47 10.64
C GLU A 346 -3.96 12.42 9.49
N LEU A 347 -5.26 12.68 9.28
CA LEU A 347 -5.73 13.61 8.27
C LEU A 347 -5.18 15.03 8.49
N ILE A 348 -5.31 15.58 9.70
CA ILE A 348 -4.85 16.94 10.03
C ILE A 348 -3.34 17.02 9.94
N GLY A 349 -2.63 16.09 10.57
CA GLY A 349 -1.17 16.08 10.62
C GLY A 349 -0.56 15.99 9.22
N PHE A 350 -1.07 15.09 8.39
CA PHE A 350 -0.60 14.94 7.02
C PHE A 350 -0.91 16.18 6.17
N THR A 351 -2.12 16.72 6.28
CA THR A 351 -2.50 17.94 5.56
C THR A 351 -1.62 19.14 5.97
N GLU A 352 -1.38 19.34 7.26
CA GLU A 352 -0.50 20.41 7.77
C GLU A 352 0.94 20.23 7.28
N TYR A 353 1.45 18.99 7.28
CA TYR A 353 2.76 18.68 6.72
C TYR A 353 2.82 19.02 5.24
N CYS A 354 1.86 18.58 4.42
CA CYS A 354 1.82 18.90 2.99
C CYS A 354 1.76 20.41 2.73
N ILE A 355 0.93 21.16 3.47
CA ILE A 355 0.87 22.62 3.37
C ILE A 355 2.24 23.24 3.65
N SER A 356 2.89 22.82 4.73
CA SER A 356 4.20 23.36 5.13
C SER A 356 5.33 22.93 4.20
N ALA A 357 5.37 21.66 3.81
CA ALA A 357 6.46 21.07 3.04
C ALA A 357 6.43 21.56 1.59
N LEU A 358 5.24 21.78 1.03
CA LEU A 358 5.05 22.13 -0.38
C LEU A 358 4.62 23.59 -0.59
N ASN A 359 4.47 24.38 0.47
CA ASN A 359 3.91 25.74 0.44
C ASN A 359 2.53 25.81 -0.26
N LEU A 360 1.64 24.84 0.01
CA LEU A 360 0.33 24.80 -0.64
C LEU A 360 -0.54 25.97 -0.17
N VAL A 361 -1.18 26.63 -1.12
CA VAL A 361 -2.24 27.61 -0.85
C VAL A 361 -3.58 26.93 -1.10
N LEU A 362 -4.31 26.68 -0.02
CA LEU A 362 -5.64 26.09 -0.08
C LEU A 362 -6.67 27.11 -0.59
N GLU A 363 -7.67 26.66 -1.35
CA GLU A 363 -8.82 27.49 -1.68
C GLU A 363 -9.70 27.77 -0.44
N GLN A 364 -10.54 28.83 -0.51
CA GLN A 364 -11.33 29.27 0.64
C GLN A 364 -12.25 28.17 1.21
N LYS A 365 -12.81 27.29 0.35
CA LYS A 365 -13.63 26.17 0.79
C LYS A 365 -12.80 25.13 1.54
N SER A 366 -11.66 24.72 0.97
CA SER A 366 -10.72 23.77 1.57
C SER A 366 -10.16 24.28 2.91
N GLN A 367 -9.83 25.57 3.01
CA GLN A 367 -9.45 26.20 4.28
C GLN A 367 -10.55 26.09 5.35
N LYS A 368 -11.81 26.35 4.98
CA LYS A 368 -12.95 26.21 5.89
C LYS A 368 -13.17 24.76 6.32
N VAL A 369 -13.05 23.80 5.40
CA VAL A 369 -13.15 22.36 5.72
C VAL A 369 -12.06 21.98 6.71
N LEU A 370 -10.78 22.27 6.41
CA LEU A 370 -9.66 21.96 7.30
C LEU A 370 -9.85 22.60 8.68
N GLN A 371 -10.33 23.84 8.75
CA GLN A 371 -10.62 24.49 10.02
C GLN A 371 -11.73 23.76 10.79
N CYS A 372 -12.83 23.37 10.13
CA CYS A 372 -13.91 22.63 10.78
C CYS A 372 -13.42 21.27 11.32
N VAL A 373 -12.57 20.57 10.57
CA VAL A 373 -11.95 19.30 11.00
C VAL A 373 -11.09 19.50 12.24
N LYS A 374 -10.29 20.57 12.28
CA LYS A 374 -9.49 20.94 13.46
C LYS A 374 -10.38 21.28 14.65
N ASP A 375 -11.46 22.05 14.46
CA ASP A 375 -12.39 22.42 15.52
C ASP A 375 -13.10 21.19 16.09
N ILE A 376 -13.49 20.24 15.23
CA ILE A 376 -14.02 18.94 15.64
C ILE A 376 -12.99 18.19 16.48
N PHE A 377 -11.76 18.05 16.00
CA PHE A 377 -10.73 17.36 16.75
C PHE A 377 -10.46 18.02 18.10
N GLU A 378 -10.37 19.35 18.13
CA GLU A 378 -10.03 20.13 19.32
C GLU A 378 -11.14 20.12 20.38
N HIS A 379 -12.41 20.03 19.96
CA HIS A 379 -13.55 20.22 20.85
C HIS A 379 -14.44 18.99 21.04
N CYS A 380 -14.32 17.96 20.20
CA CYS A 380 -15.12 16.75 20.31
C CYS A 380 -14.27 15.54 20.74
N GLY A 381 -14.95 14.51 21.24
CA GLY A 381 -14.40 13.16 21.35
C GLY A 381 -14.84 12.35 20.13
N TRP A 382 -15.36 11.15 20.37
CA TRP A 382 -15.85 10.30 19.27
C TRP A 382 -17.16 10.85 18.74
N ILE A 383 -17.34 10.82 17.42
CA ILE A 383 -18.54 11.36 16.79
C ILE A 383 -19.25 10.27 16.02
N PHE A 384 -20.58 10.26 16.10
CA PHE A 384 -21.45 9.47 15.23
C PHE A 384 -22.29 10.48 14.42
N PRO A 385 -21.84 10.83 13.20
CA PRO A 385 -22.51 11.82 12.37
C PRO A 385 -23.65 11.16 11.58
N LEU A 386 -24.90 11.48 11.91
CA LEU A 386 -26.09 11.08 11.13
C LEU A 386 -26.70 12.33 10.49
N GLU A 387 -27.47 12.17 9.41
CA GLU A 387 -27.98 13.30 8.61
C GLU A 387 -28.71 14.38 9.44
N LYS A 388 -29.50 13.96 10.44
CA LYS A 388 -30.32 14.86 11.30
C LYS A 388 -29.90 14.88 12.76
N VAL A 389 -28.95 14.03 13.15
CA VAL A 389 -28.57 13.80 14.55
C VAL A 389 -27.07 13.61 14.60
N CYS A 390 -26.41 14.22 15.56
CA CYS A 390 -24.98 14.00 15.77
C CYS A 390 -24.77 13.59 17.23
N ILE A 391 -24.19 12.41 17.46
CA ILE A 391 -23.80 11.99 18.81
C ILE A 391 -22.34 12.35 19.01
N VAL A 392 -22.05 13.14 20.06
CA VAL A 392 -20.71 13.50 20.47
C VAL A 392 -20.41 12.83 21.80
N CYS A 393 -19.38 11.99 21.83
CA CYS A 393 -18.93 11.34 23.05
C CYS A 393 -17.88 12.20 23.76
N ASP A 394 -17.86 12.13 25.09
CA ASP A 394 -16.72 12.55 25.89
C ASP A 394 -15.47 11.76 25.45
N ARG A 395 -14.31 12.31 25.78
CA ARG A 395 -13.01 11.68 25.53
C ARG A 395 -12.68 10.66 26.63
N PRO A 396 -11.81 9.67 26.34
CA PRO A 396 -11.38 8.75 27.37
C PRO A 396 -10.54 9.48 28.42
N ILE A 397 -10.62 8.99 29.65
CA ILE A 397 -9.78 9.42 30.76
C ILE A 397 -8.43 8.68 30.78
N GLN A 398 -8.31 7.59 30.00
CA GLN A 398 -7.10 6.82 29.82
C GLN A 398 -7.05 6.29 28.39
N PHE A 399 -5.88 6.39 27.76
CA PHE A 399 -5.60 5.86 26.43
C PHE A 399 -4.12 5.43 26.38
N SER A 400 -3.85 4.21 25.94
CA SER A 400 -2.50 3.62 25.95
C SER A 400 -2.21 2.82 24.69
N LEU A 401 -1.02 3.03 24.14
CA LEU A 401 -0.48 2.37 22.95
C LEU A 401 0.88 1.72 23.27
N ASP A 402 1.28 0.72 22.49
CA ASP A 402 2.64 0.20 22.48
C ASP A 402 3.57 0.98 21.54
N ALA A 403 4.81 0.52 21.38
CA ALA A 403 5.83 1.16 20.55
C ALA A 403 5.49 1.16 19.06
N GLU A 404 4.58 0.29 18.62
CA GLU A 404 4.09 0.19 17.25
C GLU A 404 2.75 0.92 17.05
N ASP A 405 2.39 1.82 17.98
CA ASP A 405 1.15 2.59 17.97
C ASP A 405 -0.13 1.73 18.04
N ARG A 406 -0.05 0.52 18.61
CA ARG A 406 -1.21 -0.37 18.78
C ARG A 406 -1.80 -0.24 20.17
N LEU A 407 -3.12 -0.31 20.30
CA LEU A 407 -3.80 -0.32 21.61
C LEU A 407 -3.21 -1.40 22.53
N HIS A 408 -2.64 -0.98 23.65
CA HIS A 408 -1.92 -1.87 24.56
C HIS A 408 -1.89 -1.31 25.98
N ALA A 409 -2.21 -2.15 26.96
CA ALA A 409 -1.95 -1.92 28.37
C ALA A 409 -1.84 -3.25 29.13
N GLU A 410 -0.99 -3.28 30.15
CA GLU A 410 -0.77 -4.48 30.99
C GLU A 410 -1.37 -4.27 32.38
N GLY A 411 -2.34 -5.12 32.76
CA GLY A 411 -3.01 -5.03 34.07
C GLY A 411 -3.85 -3.78 34.29
N SER A 412 -4.19 -3.06 33.21
CA SER A 412 -5.02 -1.86 33.23
C SER A 412 -5.74 -1.71 31.88
N PRO A 413 -6.84 -0.95 31.81
CA PRO A 413 -7.55 -0.72 30.55
C PRO A 413 -6.65 0.05 29.57
N ALA A 414 -6.62 -0.39 28.30
CA ALA A 414 -6.00 0.40 27.24
C ALA A 414 -6.83 1.67 26.93
N ILE A 415 -8.16 1.59 27.10
CA ILE A 415 -9.06 2.75 27.03
C ILE A 415 -10.03 2.74 28.20
N ALA A 416 -10.23 3.88 28.87
CA ALA A 416 -11.22 4.03 29.94
C ALA A 416 -12.02 5.32 29.79
N PHE A 417 -13.31 5.27 30.14
CA PHE A 417 -14.21 6.44 30.15
C PHE A 417 -14.78 6.72 31.56
N ALA A 418 -15.32 7.92 31.75
CA ALA A 418 -15.84 8.37 33.05
C ALA A 418 -17.06 7.57 33.53
N ASP A 419 -17.84 6.99 32.62
CA ASP A 419 -19.03 6.18 32.90
C ASP A 419 -18.74 4.74 33.34
N GLY A 420 -17.45 4.37 33.42
CA GLY A 420 -17.02 3.02 33.78
C GLY A 420 -16.81 2.10 32.59
N PHE A 421 -17.01 2.54 31.34
CA PHE A 421 -16.65 1.74 30.18
C PHE A 421 -15.12 1.54 30.12
N ARG A 422 -14.68 0.30 29.90
CA ARG A 422 -13.28 -0.12 29.87
C ARG A 422 -13.04 -1.02 28.67
N LEU A 423 -11.93 -0.78 27.98
CA LEU A 423 -11.43 -1.65 26.93
C LEU A 423 -10.02 -2.08 27.29
N TYR A 424 -9.78 -3.38 27.28
CA TYR A 424 -8.46 -3.96 27.50
C TYR A 424 -7.90 -4.41 26.15
N SER A 425 -6.62 -4.18 25.93
CA SER A 425 -5.96 -4.57 24.69
C SER A 425 -4.51 -4.91 24.95
N TYR A 426 -3.98 -5.88 24.20
CA TYR A 426 -2.58 -6.27 24.27
C TYR A 426 -2.04 -6.42 22.85
N HIS A 427 -1.14 -5.51 22.46
CA HIS A 427 -0.57 -5.43 21.11
C HIS A 427 -1.64 -5.37 20.00
N GLY A 428 -2.66 -4.54 20.21
CA GLY A 428 -3.77 -4.34 19.27
C GLY A 428 -4.89 -5.39 19.34
N VAL A 429 -4.74 -6.45 20.13
CA VAL A 429 -5.80 -7.45 20.31
C VAL A 429 -6.66 -7.10 21.52
N THR A 430 -7.95 -6.85 21.30
CA THR A 430 -8.92 -6.63 22.39
C THR A 430 -9.03 -7.86 23.28
N LEU A 431 -8.87 -7.66 24.59
CA LEU A 431 -8.93 -8.70 25.60
C LEU A 431 -10.26 -8.70 26.37
N PRO A 432 -10.79 -9.90 26.70
CA PRO A 432 -11.76 -10.03 27.78
C PRO A 432 -11.23 -9.43 29.10
N GLU A 433 -12.13 -8.81 29.86
CA GLU A 433 -11.81 -8.15 31.12
C GLU A 433 -11.10 -9.07 32.13
N LYS A 434 -11.51 -10.35 32.21
CA LYS A 434 -10.87 -11.38 33.05
C LYS A 434 -9.37 -11.54 32.83
N TYR A 435 -8.87 -11.19 31.65
CA TYR A 435 -7.44 -11.24 31.31
C TYR A 435 -6.79 -9.86 31.39
N GLY A 436 -7.45 -8.85 30.81
CA GLY A 436 -6.90 -7.50 30.70
C GLY A 436 -6.68 -6.77 32.03
N GLN A 437 -7.47 -7.06 33.06
CA GLN A 437 -7.28 -6.49 34.40
C GLN A 437 -6.02 -7.00 35.12
N LEU A 438 -5.42 -8.08 34.63
CA LEU A 438 -4.26 -8.71 35.23
C LEU A 438 -3.02 -8.45 34.40
N HIS A 439 -1.91 -8.16 35.06
CA HIS A 439 -0.63 -8.04 34.38
C HIS A 439 -0.26 -9.40 33.74
N PRO A 440 0.40 -9.45 32.57
CA PRO A 440 0.76 -10.72 31.92
C PRO A 440 1.54 -11.70 32.82
N HIS A 441 2.29 -11.17 33.80
CA HIS A 441 2.99 -11.98 34.82
C HIS A 441 2.06 -12.74 35.78
N GLN A 442 0.81 -12.28 35.92
CA GLN A 442 -0.22 -12.92 36.73
C GLN A 442 -1.12 -13.84 35.91
N TRP A 443 -0.93 -13.89 34.58
CA TRP A 443 -1.70 -14.78 33.72
C TRP A 443 -1.31 -16.23 33.97
N GLN A 444 -2.32 -17.11 34.02
CA GLN A 444 -2.14 -18.50 34.41
C GLN A 444 -2.15 -19.38 33.16
N ALA A 445 -1.14 -20.23 32.99
CA ALA A 445 -1.03 -21.09 31.81
C ALA A 445 -2.25 -22.01 31.63
N LYS A 446 -2.89 -22.42 32.74
CA LYS A 446 -4.12 -23.25 32.70
C LYS A 446 -5.29 -22.61 31.96
N TRP A 447 -5.33 -21.29 31.80
CA TRP A 447 -6.41 -20.64 31.05
C TRP A 447 -6.41 -21.03 29.57
N LEU A 448 -5.25 -21.37 29.00
CA LEU A 448 -5.10 -21.83 27.62
C LEU A 448 -5.94 -23.08 27.32
N LEU A 449 -6.19 -23.90 28.35
CA LEU A 449 -6.92 -25.16 28.23
C LEU A 449 -8.44 -24.95 28.09
N SER A 450 -8.93 -23.82 28.61
CA SER A 450 -10.37 -23.48 28.61
C SER A 450 -10.75 -22.40 27.59
N GLU A 451 -9.79 -21.59 27.11
CA GLU A 451 -10.06 -20.48 26.20
C GLU A 451 -10.31 -20.98 24.78
N LYS A 452 -11.49 -20.67 24.22
CA LYS A 452 -11.93 -21.17 22.92
C LYS A 452 -11.52 -20.26 21.77
N ASN A 453 -11.33 -18.96 22.03
CA ASN A 453 -10.92 -18.01 21.01
C ASN A 453 -9.42 -18.17 20.68
N ALA A 454 -9.12 -18.57 19.44
CA ALA A 454 -7.75 -18.83 18.98
C ALA A 454 -6.85 -17.60 19.08
N GLU A 455 -7.38 -16.41 18.79
CA GLU A 455 -6.63 -15.17 18.82
C GLU A 455 -6.31 -14.74 20.26
N ILE A 456 -7.24 -14.96 21.20
CA ILE A 456 -6.97 -14.73 22.63
C ILE A 456 -5.96 -15.76 23.17
N ARG A 457 -6.04 -17.03 22.76
CA ARG A 457 -5.01 -18.03 23.12
C ARG A 457 -3.63 -17.59 22.62
N ARG A 458 -3.53 -17.08 21.40
CA ARG A 458 -2.27 -16.55 20.83
C ARG A 458 -1.70 -15.45 21.73
N VAL A 459 -2.53 -14.50 22.15
CA VAL A 459 -2.11 -13.42 23.05
C VAL A 459 -1.69 -13.94 24.43
N LEU A 460 -2.45 -14.87 25.02
CA LEU A 460 -2.10 -15.48 26.30
C LEU A 460 -0.76 -16.21 26.22
N ILE A 461 -0.49 -16.94 25.12
CA ILE A 461 0.79 -17.61 24.90
C ILE A 461 1.94 -16.59 24.88
N GLN A 462 1.74 -15.48 24.14
CA GLN A 462 2.72 -14.41 24.02
C GLN A 462 3.01 -13.74 25.38
N GLY A 463 1.98 -13.36 26.13
CA GLY A 463 2.15 -12.65 27.41
C GLY A 463 2.57 -13.52 28.58
N ILE A 464 2.19 -14.81 28.62
CA ILE A 464 2.67 -15.76 29.64
C ILE A 464 4.12 -16.14 29.35
N GLY A 465 4.46 -16.32 28.08
CA GLY A 465 5.76 -16.77 27.62
C GLY A 465 5.88 -18.29 27.66
N TYR A 466 6.47 -18.86 26.60
CA TYR A 466 6.57 -20.31 26.39
C TYR A 466 7.24 -21.05 27.56
N ALA A 467 8.35 -20.54 28.09
CA ALA A 467 9.06 -21.18 29.19
C ALA A 467 8.18 -21.35 30.45
N ARG A 468 7.38 -20.33 30.77
CA ARG A 468 6.48 -20.36 31.92
C ARG A 468 5.31 -21.31 31.68
N ILE A 469 4.80 -21.39 30.45
CA ILE A 469 3.77 -22.36 30.05
C ILE A 469 4.30 -23.80 30.24
N CYS A 470 5.49 -24.09 29.74
CA CYS A 470 6.18 -25.39 29.90
C CYS A 470 6.29 -25.78 31.37
N GLN A 471 6.70 -24.85 32.23
CA GLN A 471 6.86 -25.09 33.65
C GLN A 471 5.53 -25.28 34.38
N GLU A 472 4.57 -24.38 34.18
CA GLU A 472 3.28 -24.38 34.90
C GLU A 472 2.36 -25.54 34.49
N LEU A 473 2.39 -25.93 33.22
CA LEU A 473 1.55 -27.03 32.71
C LEU A 473 2.29 -28.36 32.63
N GLN A 474 3.59 -28.40 32.96
CA GLN A 474 4.41 -29.61 32.90
C GLN A 474 4.36 -30.25 31.51
N LEU A 475 4.60 -29.46 30.44
CA LEU A 475 4.54 -29.98 29.09
C LEU A 475 5.64 -31.02 28.84
N GLU A 476 5.22 -32.18 28.35
CA GLU A 476 6.08 -33.23 27.84
C GLU A 476 6.24 -33.04 26.33
N GLU A 477 7.49 -32.93 25.85
CA GLU A 477 7.77 -32.94 24.41
C GLU A 477 7.72 -34.38 23.92
N LEU A 478 6.76 -34.69 23.04
CA LEU A 478 6.56 -36.05 22.53
C LEU A 478 7.33 -36.31 21.24
N ASP A 479 7.35 -35.33 20.34
CA ASP A 479 7.98 -35.46 19.03
C ASP A 479 8.34 -34.10 18.43
N PHE A 480 9.30 -34.08 17.52
CA PHE A 480 9.79 -32.89 16.85
C PHE A 480 9.98 -33.13 15.35
N TYR A 481 9.51 -32.20 14.53
CA TYR A 481 9.67 -32.24 13.08
C TYR A 481 9.83 -30.82 12.53
N ARG A 482 11.03 -30.46 12.08
CA ARG A 482 11.36 -29.12 11.56
C ARG A 482 10.98 -28.01 12.56
N GLU A 483 10.16 -27.04 12.19
CA GLU A 483 9.66 -25.97 13.07
C GLU A 483 8.49 -26.39 13.98
N TYR A 484 8.07 -27.66 13.91
CA TYR A 484 6.94 -28.22 14.62
C TYR A 484 7.36 -29.06 15.83
N THR A 485 6.68 -28.90 16.96
CA THR A 485 6.87 -29.75 18.14
C THR A 485 5.52 -30.22 18.65
N LEU A 486 5.35 -31.53 18.79
CA LEU A 486 4.18 -32.13 19.43
C LEU A 486 4.42 -32.15 20.93
N LEU A 487 3.51 -31.52 21.67
CA LEU A 487 3.57 -31.37 23.10
C LEU A 487 2.36 -32.04 23.73
N LYS A 488 2.54 -32.63 24.90
CA LYS A 488 1.48 -33.22 25.71
C LYS A 488 1.44 -32.56 27.07
N ILE A 489 0.23 -32.25 27.52
CA ILE A 489 -0.05 -31.84 28.89
C ILE A 489 -0.72 -33.04 29.56
N ASP A 490 0.05 -33.71 30.42
CA ASP A 490 -0.42 -34.87 31.20
C ASP A 490 -0.71 -34.40 32.62
N ASN A 491 -1.87 -33.79 32.80
CA ASN A 491 -2.25 -33.22 34.09
C ASN A 491 -3.77 -33.28 34.24
N ASP A 492 -4.29 -33.43 35.47
CA ASP A 492 -5.71 -33.63 35.87
C ASP A 492 -6.64 -32.43 35.51
N VAL A 493 -6.34 -31.70 34.45
CA VAL A 493 -6.96 -30.42 34.08
C VAL A 493 -8.07 -30.59 33.04
N ASP A 494 -8.15 -31.75 32.38
CA ASP A 494 -9.21 -32.12 31.43
C ASP A 494 -9.48 -33.65 31.50
N ILE A 495 -10.61 -34.12 30.97
CA ILE A 495 -11.02 -35.55 31.02
C ILE A 495 -10.03 -36.45 30.24
N GLU A 496 -9.29 -35.85 29.30
CA GLU A 496 -8.29 -36.48 28.45
C GLU A 496 -7.01 -35.62 28.38
N PRO A 497 -5.82 -36.21 28.16
CA PRO A 497 -4.58 -35.47 27.99
C PRO A 497 -4.68 -34.50 26.80
N ILE A 498 -4.17 -33.28 26.98
CA ILE A 498 -4.24 -32.24 25.95
C ILE A 498 -2.98 -32.28 25.11
N PHE A 499 -3.15 -32.43 23.79
CA PHE A 499 -2.05 -32.39 22.82
C PHE A 499 -2.03 -31.03 22.14
N LEU A 500 -0.85 -30.43 22.08
CA LEU A 500 -0.60 -29.16 21.41
C LEU A 500 0.46 -29.33 20.33
N LEU A 501 0.19 -28.78 19.15
CA LEU A 501 1.20 -28.58 18.12
C LEU A 501 1.77 -27.18 18.26
N LYS A 502 3.03 -27.08 18.66
CA LYS A 502 3.83 -25.86 18.59
C LYS A 502 4.36 -25.69 17.17
N MET A 503 4.26 -24.48 16.63
CA MET A 503 4.85 -24.06 15.37
C MET A 503 5.71 -22.83 15.65
N THR A 504 6.96 -22.84 15.22
CA THR A 504 7.84 -21.66 15.34
C THR A 504 8.05 -21.04 13.97
N CYS A 505 7.54 -19.83 13.75
CA CYS A 505 7.76 -19.14 12.48
C CYS A 505 9.26 -18.91 12.26
N PRO A 506 9.88 -19.45 11.19
CA PRO A 506 11.33 -19.37 11.00
C PRO A 506 11.85 -17.94 10.80
N SER A 507 11.05 -17.06 10.19
CA SER A 507 11.43 -15.68 9.87
C SER A 507 11.30 -14.72 11.05
N THR A 508 10.31 -14.93 11.92
CA THR A 508 10.00 -14.02 13.04
C THR A 508 10.35 -14.60 14.42
N GLY A 509 10.60 -15.91 14.50
CA GLY A 509 10.72 -16.63 15.77
C GLY A 509 9.41 -16.73 16.55
N PHE A 510 8.29 -16.27 15.99
CA PHE A 510 7.00 -16.25 16.68
C PHE A 510 6.46 -17.68 16.91
N ILE A 511 5.94 -17.96 18.11
CA ILE A 511 5.44 -19.28 18.48
C ILE A 511 3.90 -19.29 18.41
N HIS A 512 3.36 -20.18 17.57
CA HIS A 512 1.96 -20.56 17.58
C HIS A 512 1.79 -21.91 18.30
N ALA A 513 0.69 -22.09 19.04
CA ALA A 513 0.32 -23.39 19.57
C ALA A 513 -1.16 -23.68 19.29
N LEU A 514 -1.43 -24.84 18.70
CA LEU A 514 -2.78 -25.29 18.34
C LEU A 514 -3.10 -26.60 19.06
N ARG A 515 -4.32 -26.74 19.60
CA ARG A 515 -4.79 -28.03 20.11
C ARG A 515 -4.98 -28.98 18.93
N VAL A 516 -4.40 -30.17 19.05
CA VAL A 516 -4.57 -31.26 18.08
C VAL A 516 -5.23 -32.45 18.78
N PRO A 517 -5.79 -33.40 18.02
CA PRO A 517 -6.44 -34.57 18.61
C PRO A 517 -5.49 -35.35 19.54
N PRO A 518 -6.00 -35.94 20.63
CA PRO A 518 -5.19 -36.64 21.62
C PRO A 518 -4.55 -37.94 21.09
N GLU A 519 -5.00 -38.44 19.95
CA GLU A 519 -4.47 -39.63 19.29
C GLU A 519 -3.21 -39.38 18.45
N MET A 520 -2.80 -38.11 18.27
CA MET A 520 -1.65 -37.74 17.44
C MET A 520 -0.35 -38.35 17.97
N ARG A 521 0.43 -38.98 17.09
CA ARG A 521 1.65 -39.72 17.47
C ARG A 521 2.95 -39.04 17.06
N SER A 522 2.87 -38.03 16.21
CA SER A 522 4.04 -37.27 15.73
C SER A 522 3.69 -35.82 15.40
N ALA A 523 4.69 -34.95 15.43
CA ALA A 523 4.57 -33.55 15.03
C ALA A 523 4.15 -33.43 13.56
N ARG A 524 4.66 -34.31 12.68
CA ARG A 524 4.28 -34.37 11.25
C ARG A 524 2.80 -34.71 11.04
N GLU A 525 2.28 -35.67 11.80
CA GLU A 525 0.87 -36.06 11.74
C GLU A 525 -0.05 -34.92 12.21
N ALA A 526 0.34 -34.27 13.31
CA ALA A 526 -0.38 -33.14 13.87
C ALA A 526 -0.45 -31.94 12.92
N ILE A 527 0.67 -31.56 12.27
CA ILE A 527 0.65 -30.45 11.30
C ILE A 527 -0.15 -30.78 10.04
N ARG A 528 -0.12 -32.04 9.61
CA ARG A 528 -0.94 -32.53 8.50
C ARG A 528 -2.43 -32.43 8.83
N TRP A 529 -2.81 -32.76 10.07
CA TRP A 529 -4.19 -32.61 10.55
C TRP A 529 -4.62 -31.14 10.58
N VAL A 530 -3.78 -30.25 11.09
CA VAL A 530 -4.05 -28.79 11.10
C VAL A 530 -4.28 -28.26 9.68
N ASN A 531 -3.58 -28.80 8.69
CA ASN A 531 -3.69 -28.40 7.27
C ASN A 531 -4.62 -29.32 6.46
N TRP A 532 -5.68 -29.84 7.08
CA TRP A 532 -6.75 -30.60 6.40
C TRP A 532 -6.26 -31.82 5.58
N GLY A 533 -5.17 -32.46 6.03
CA GLY A 533 -4.63 -33.68 5.43
C GLY A 533 -3.52 -33.47 4.40
N ILE A 534 -3.13 -32.22 4.12
CA ILE A 534 -2.01 -31.88 3.23
C ILE A 534 -0.68 -32.19 3.94
N ASP A 535 0.20 -32.92 3.27
CA ASP A 535 1.51 -33.25 3.83
C ASP A 535 2.43 -32.01 3.84
N PRO A 536 3.20 -31.76 4.91
CA PRO A 536 4.13 -30.63 4.98
C PRO A 536 5.18 -30.55 3.87
N GLU A 537 5.47 -31.65 3.18
CA GLU A 537 6.34 -31.65 2.00
C GLU A 537 5.69 -31.01 0.77
N GLN A 538 4.36 -30.86 0.78
CA GLN A 538 3.56 -30.23 -0.27
C GLN A 538 3.19 -28.79 0.05
N PHE A 539 3.63 -28.26 1.20
CA PHE A 539 3.52 -26.84 1.46
C PHE A 539 4.36 -26.13 0.40
N SER A 540 3.72 -25.28 -0.41
CA SER A 540 4.46 -24.33 -1.24
C SER A 540 5.45 -23.63 -0.34
N VAL A 541 6.73 -23.58 -0.75
CA VAL A 541 7.73 -22.76 -0.07
C VAL A 541 7.32 -21.33 -0.30
N GLU A 542 6.44 -20.82 0.55
CA GLU A 542 6.18 -19.39 0.65
C GLU A 542 7.32 -18.83 1.49
N THR A 543 8.24 -18.17 0.78
CA THR A 543 9.34 -17.35 1.29
C THR A 543 8.85 -16.23 2.19
#